data_AF-A0A0D6LEM3-F1
#
_entry.id   AF-A0A0D6LEM3-F1
#
_cell.length_a   1.000
_cell.length_b   1.000
_cell.length_c   1.000
_cell.angle_alpha   90.00
_cell.angle_beta   90.00
_cell.angle_gamma   90.00
#
_symmetry.space_group_name_H-M   'P 1'
#
loop_
_entity.id
_entity.type
_entity.pdbx_description
1 polymer ?
#
loop_
_entity_poly.entity_id
_entity_poly.type
_entity_poly.pdbx_seq_one_letter_code
_entity_poly.pdbx_strand_id
1 'polypeptide(L)'
;MIKELFMRKFEYFYGRKTNAIVGDVEKDSRVHLFESQGVRWKRLRAISSPAFSSGSLKKIRPTVEDSTLALTKLFDERAGQQAFNIFTFYKEFTMDVICRIAMGQKGSRMFTDDKVDRIDKEGAEKLEEATFDGGQVFGRSFRQTVFYLASIFPGIRLYLRQIFMASSKLRQSSVPGIFEQIYETIDDRIKKR
;
A
#
# COMPACT_ATOMS: atom_id res chain seq x y z
N MET A 1 -1.42 -31.09 1.85
CA MET A 1 -0.73 -30.08 2.68
C MET A 1 -1.38 -28.69 2.63
N ILE A 2 -1.44 -27.99 1.49
CA ILE A 2 -1.97 -26.60 1.42
C ILE A 2 -3.42 -26.46 1.94
N LYS A 3 -4.33 -27.33 1.49
CA LYS A 3 -5.71 -27.38 1.98
C LYS A 3 -5.81 -27.62 3.49
N GLU A 4 -4.87 -28.37 4.05
CA GLU A 4 -4.85 -28.65 5.48
C GLU A 4 -4.47 -27.40 6.27
N LEU A 5 -3.45 -26.66 5.83
CA LEU A 5 -2.98 -25.44 6.47
C LEU A 5 -3.99 -24.28 6.35
N PHE A 6 -4.51 -24.02 5.14
CA PHE A 6 -5.35 -22.84 4.87
C PHE A 6 -6.85 -23.04 5.10
N MET A 7 -7.35 -24.28 5.17
CA MET A 7 -8.78 -24.53 5.44
C MET A 7 -8.99 -25.29 6.75
N ARG A 8 -8.41 -26.50 6.89
CA ARG A 8 -8.73 -27.39 8.02
C ARG A 8 -8.13 -26.91 9.34
N LYS A 9 -6.91 -26.40 9.30
CA LYS A 9 -6.13 -25.95 10.46
C LYS A 9 -5.86 -24.45 10.42
N PHE A 10 -6.70 -23.68 9.73
CA PHE A 10 -6.51 -22.22 9.59
C PHE A 10 -6.44 -21.53 10.96
N GLU A 11 -7.22 -22.00 11.93
CA GLU A 11 -7.23 -21.48 13.31
C GLU A 11 -5.88 -21.60 14.01
N TYR A 12 -5.00 -22.50 13.56
CA TYR A 12 -3.64 -22.63 14.09
C TYR A 12 -2.61 -21.84 13.27
N PHE A 13 -2.92 -21.48 12.01
CA PHE A 13 -1.99 -20.90 11.04
C PHE A 13 -2.49 -19.60 10.39
N TYR A 14 -3.19 -18.76 11.15
CA TYR A 14 -3.68 -17.45 10.65
C TYR A 14 -2.66 -16.32 10.79
N GLY A 15 -1.62 -16.51 11.61
CA GLY A 15 -0.60 -15.50 11.88
C GLY A 15 0.28 -15.25 10.65
N ARG A 16 0.46 -13.97 10.30
CA ARG A 16 1.38 -13.54 9.24
C ARG A 16 2.72 -13.15 9.84
N LYS A 17 3.81 -13.34 9.10
CA LYS A 17 5.12 -12.84 9.54
C LYS A 17 5.06 -11.30 9.61
N THR A 18 5.26 -10.74 10.80
CA THR A 18 5.39 -9.31 11.03
C THR A 18 6.86 -8.92 11.15
N ASN A 19 7.18 -7.64 10.94
CA ASN A 19 8.54 -7.15 11.13
C ASN A 19 8.83 -6.96 12.61
N ALA A 20 10.11 -7.04 12.99
CA ALA A 20 10.55 -6.81 14.37
C ALA A 20 10.23 -5.39 14.88
N ILE A 21 9.86 -4.44 14.02
CA ILE A 21 9.48 -3.07 14.40
C ILE A 21 7.95 -2.86 14.37
N VAL A 22 7.17 -3.81 13.85
CA VAL A 22 5.70 -3.75 13.95
C VAL A 22 5.35 -3.71 15.44
N GLY A 23 4.45 -2.78 15.80
CA GLY A 23 3.97 -2.59 17.16
C GLY A 23 3.16 -3.77 17.68
N ASP A 24 2.41 -3.54 18.76
CA ASP A 24 1.40 -4.51 19.19
C ASP A 24 0.33 -4.62 18.10
N VAL A 25 0.30 -5.77 17.43
CA VAL A 25 -0.59 -6.08 16.30
C VAL A 25 -2.07 -5.98 16.69
N GLU A 26 -2.39 -6.20 17.97
CA GLU A 26 -3.76 -6.17 18.48
C GLU A 26 -4.14 -4.78 19.01
N LYS A 27 -3.21 -4.03 19.63
CA LYS A 27 -3.54 -2.77 20.32
C LYS A 27 -3.20 -1.49 19.56
N ASP A 28 -2.20 -1.50 18.70
CA ASP A 28 -1.65 -0.28 18.11
C ASP A 28 -2.57 0.29 17.02
N SER A 29 -2.95 1.57 17.10
CA SER A 29 -3.89 2.19 16.16
C SER A 29 -3.41 2.23 14.71
N ARG A 30 -2.08 2.20 14.48
CA ARG A 30 -1.49 2.25 13.13
C ARG A 30 -1.58 0.92 12.38
N VAL A 31 -1.93 -0.17 13.06
CA VAL A 31 -2.00 -1.51 12.46
C VAL A 31 -3.24 -1.64 11.58
N HIS A 32 -2.98 -1.70 10.26
CA HIS A 32 -3.99 -1.87 9.21
C HIS A 32 -4.37 -3.35 8.99
N LEU A 33 -5.38 -3.60 8.15
CA LEU A 33 -5.94 -4.95 7.89
C LEU A 33 -4.90 -6.00 7.46
N PHE A 34 -3.84 -5.61 6.74
CA PHE A 34 -2.83 -6.57 6.30
C PHE A 34 -1.84 -7.02 7.40
N GLU A 35 -1.69 -6.21 8.45
CA GLU A 35 -0.78 -6.46 9.57
C GLU A 35 -1.50 -7.04 10.78
N SER A 36 -2.77 -6.72 10.97
CA SER A 36 -3.60 -7.25 12.05
C SER A 36 -3.77 -8.77 11.95
N GLN A 37 -3.99 -9.41 13.10
CA GLN A 37 -4.17 -10.85 13.22
C GLN A 37 -5.41 -11.17 14.08
N GLY A 38 -5.75 -12.45 14.18
CA GLY A 38 -6.78 -12.96 15.07
C GLY A 38 -8.09 -12.18 15.05
N VAL A 39 -8.53 -11.76 16.25
CA VAL A 39 -9.83 -11.11 16.48
C VAL A 39 -9.86 -9.72 15.85
N ARG A 40 -8.77 -8.94 15.94
CA ARG A 40 -8.72 -7.61 15.32
C ARG A 40 -8.80 -7.68 13.80
N TRP A 41 -8.10 -8.64 13.17
CA TRP A 41 -8.22 -8.88 11.74
C TRP A 41 -9.66 -9.21 11.36
N LYS A 42 -10.32 -10.11 12.11
CA LYS A 42 -11.73 -10.47 11.87
C LYS A 42 -12.64 -9.24 11.95
N ARG A 43 -12.44 -8.36 12.94
CA ARG A 43 -13.19 -7.10 13.10
C ARG A 43 -12.96 -6.14 11.93
N LEU A 44 -11.70 -5.85 11.61
CA LEU A 44 -11.35 -4.95 10.50
C LEU A 44 -11.87 -5.49 9.16
N ARG A 45 -11.78 -6.81 8.96
CA ARG A 45 -12.28 -7.46 7.75
C ARG A 45 -13.80 -7.30 7.65
N ALA A 46 -14.54 -7.56 8.73
CA ALA A 46 -15.99 -7.41 8.77
C ALA A 46 -16.44 -5.98 8.40
N ILE A 47 -15.73 -4.95 8.87
CA ILE A 47 -15.99 -3.54 8.52
C ILE A 47 -15.71 -3.28 7.03
N SER A 48 -14.63 -3.85 6.48
CA SER A 48 -14.23 -3.63 5.08
C SER A 48 -15.06 -4.42 4.04
N SER A 49 -15.57 -5.60 4.41
CA SER A 49 -16.21 -6.55 3.48
C SER A 49 -17.38 -5.97 2.66
N PRO A 50 -18.27 -5.12 3.22
CA PRO A 50 -19.37 -4.53 2.44
C PRO A 50 -18.91 -3.70 1.24
N ALA A 51 -17.73 -3.07 1.31
CA ALA A 51 -17.15 -2.32 0.19
C ALA A 51 -16.77 -3.21 -0.99
N PHE A 52 -16.57 -4.51 -0.76
CA PHE A 52 -16.22 -5.51 -1.77
C PHE A 52 -17.40 -6.42 -2.15
N SER A 53 -18.63 -6.04 -1.79
CA SER A 53 -19.83 -6.77 -2.23
C SER A 53 -20.02 -6.64 -3.74
N SER A 54 -20.74 -7.58 -4.36
CA SER A 54 -21.08 -7.53 -5.79
C SER A 54 -21.82 -6.24 -6.17
N GLY A 55 -22.70 -5.75 -5.28
CA GLY A 55 -23.39 -4.47 -5.47
C GLY A 55 -22.43 -3.27 -5.47
N SER A 56 -21.46 -3.24 -4.56
CA SER A 56 -20.43 -2.20 -4.52
C SER A 56 -19.50 -2.25 -5.74
N LEU A 57 -19.12 -3.46 -6.18
CA LEU A 57 -18.29 -3.66 -7.37
C LEU A 57 -19.01 -3.19 -8.66
N LYS A 58 -20.33 -3.41 -8.76
CA LYS A 58 -21.12 -2.86 -9.88
C LYS A 58 -21.14 -1.34 -9.89
N LYS A 59 -21.12 -0.68 -8.73
CA LYS A 59 -21.11 0.79 -8.63
C LYS A 59 -19.80 1.42 -9.11
N ILE A 60 -18.66 0.75 -8.91
CA ILE A 60 -17.35 1.26 -9.37
C ILE A 60 -17.08 0.95 -10.86
N ARG A 61 -17.82 0.02 -11.46
CA ARG A 61 -17.63 -0.39 -12.86
C ARG A 61 -17.53 0.79 -13.84
N PRO A 62 -18.42 1.80 -13.83
CA PRO A 62 -18.31 2.93 -14.75
C PRO A 62 -17.03 3.74 -14.56
N THR A 63 -16.51 3.82 -13.33
CA THR A 63 -15.23 4.50 -13.05
C THR A 63 -14.06 3.73 -13.64
N VAL A 64 -14.07 2.41 -13.55
CA VAL A 64 -13.03 1.57 -14.17
C VAL A 64 -13.12 1.66 -15.69
N GLU A 65 -14.33 1.60 -16.26
CA GLU A 65 -14.57 1.74 -17.70
C GLU A 65 -14.04 3.09 -18.23
N ASP A 66 -14.32 4.19 -17.54
CA ASP A 66 -13.81 5.52 -17.90
C ASP A 66 -12.26 5.57 -17.88
N SER A 67 -11.62 5.02 -16.85
CA SER A 67 -10.16 4.90 -16.82
C SER A 67 -9.64 4.01 -17.95
N THR A 68 -10.33 2.91 -18.31
CA THR A 68 -9.90 2.08 -19.45
C THR A 68 -10.00 2.81 -20.78
N LEU A 69 -11.05 3.63 -20.98
CA LEU A 69 -11.18 4.45 -22.19
C LEU A 69 -10.07 5.50 -22.28
N ALA A 70 -9.67 6.10 -21.15
CA ALA A 70 -8.52 7.00 -21.10
C ALA A 70 -7.22 6.30 -21.49
N LEU A 71 -7.01 5.07 -21.01
CA LEU A 71 -5.86 4.26 -21.38
C LEU A 71 -5.84 3.93 -22.88
N THR A 72 -6.98 3.56 -23.46
CA THR A 72 -7.07 3.28 -24.91
C THR A 72 -6.71 4.50 -25.75
N LYS A 73 -7.15 5.71 -25.38
CA LYS A 73 -6.77 6.94 -26.08
C LYS A 73 -5.26 7.16 -26.08
N LEU A 74 -4.59 6.91 -24.96
CA LEU A 74 -3.13 7.01 -24.86
C LEU A 74 -2.42 5.96 -25.74
N PHE A 75 -3.02 4.79 -25.93
CA PHE A 75 -2.52 3.80 -26.87
C PHE A 75 -2.73 4.23 -28.33
N ASP A 76 -3.88 4.81 -28.65
CA ASP A 76 -4.17 5.33 -29.99
C ASP A 76 -3.19 6.46 -30.38
N GLU A 77 -2.84 7.34 -29.45
CA GLU A 77 -1.84 8.40 -29.65
C GLU A 77 -0.43 7.87 -29.97
N ARG A 78 -0.11 6.66 -29.48
CA ARG A 78 1.17 6.00 -29.71
C ARG A 78 1.09 4.91 -30.77
N ALA A 79 -0.08 4.69 -31.37
CA ALA A 79 -0.26 3.71 -32.42
C ALA A 79 0.58 4.12 -33.65
N GLY A 80 1.32 3.16 -34.21
CA GLY A 80 2.21 3.41 -35.36
C GLY A 80 3.53 4.10 -35.01
N GLN A 81 3.80 4.42 -33.74
CA GLN A 81 5.11 4.88 -33.28
C GLN A 81 6.02 3.70 -32.90
N GLN A 82 7.19 4.00 -32.31
CA GLN A 82 8.10 2.97 -31.80
C GLN A 82 7.46 2.16 -30.67
N ALA A 83 7.85 0.88 -30.56
CA ALA A 83 7.50 0.03 -29.43
C ALA A 83 7.81 0.72 -28.10
N PHE A 84 6.85 0.71 -27.18
CA PHE A 84 6.95 1.32 -25.86
C PHE A 84 6.72 0.30 -24.75
N ASN A 85 7.18 0.63 -23.54
CA ASN A 85 6.99 -0.23 -22.38
C ASN A 85 5.55 -0.13 -21.85
N ILE A 86 4.73 -1.16 -22.09
CA ILE A 86 3.34 -1.20 -21.64
C ILE A 86 3.22 -1.31 -20.11
N PHE A 87 4.25 -1.77 -19.40
CA PHE A 87 4.23 -1.90 -17.94
C PHE A 87 4.03 -0.55 -17.25
N THR A 88 4.65 0.52 -17.76
CA THR A 88 4.48 1.87 -17.22
C THR A 88 3.04 2.35 -17.32
N PHE A 89 2.36 2.03 -18.43
CA PHE A 89 0.96 2.37 -18.63
C PHE A 89 0.03 1.62 -17.69
N TYR A 90 0.29 0.34 -17.44
CA TYR A 90 -0.49 -0.42 -16.46
C TYR A 90 -0.28 0.08 -15.03
N LYS A 91 0.92 0.55 -14.68
CA LYS A 91 1.17 1.21 -13.38
C LYS A 91 0.33 2.48 -13.22
N GLU A 92 0.36 3.35 -14.22
CA GLU A 92 -0.49 4.56 -14.27
C GLU A 92 -1.98 4.23 -14.20
N PHE A 93 -2.43 3.25 -15.00
CA PHE A 93 -3.82 2.83 -15.03
C PHE A 93 -4.30 2.30 -13.67
N THR A 94 -3.54 1.38 -13.06
CA THR A 94 -3.93 0.79 -11.77
C THR A 94 -3.92 1.83 -10.65
N MET A 95 -2.95 2.74 -10.66
CA MET A 95 -2.88 3.83 -9.67
C MET A 95 -4.05 4.81 -9.84
N ASP A 96 -4.40 5.19 -11.08
CA ASP A 96 -5.55 6.04 -11.36
C ASP A 96 -6.86 5.42 -10.84
N VAL A 97 -7.10 4.14 -11.15
CA VAL A 97 -8.29 3.40 -10.67
C VAL A 97 -8.35 3.38 -9.14
N ILE A 98 -7.23 3.12 -8.46
CA ILE A 98 -7.15 3.14 -6.99
C ILE A 98 -7.46 4.53 -6.45
N CYS A 99 -6.84 5.59 -6.99
CA CYS A 99 -7.07 6.97 -6.55
C CYS A 99 -8.53 7.40 -6.76
N ARG A 100 -9.16 7.00 -7.86
CA ARG A 100 -10.56 7.34 -8.14
C ARG A 100 -11.53 6.63 -7.20
N ILE A 101 -11.32 5.33 -6.96
CA ILE A 101 -12.22 4.53 -6.12
C ILE A 101 -11.99 4.79 -4.63
N ALA A 102 -10.75 4.71 -4.15
CA ALA A 102 -10.43 4.81 -2.73
C ALA A 102 -10.34 6.27 -2.26
N MET A 103 -9.65 7.12 -3.02
CA MET A 103 -9.40 8.52 -2.65
C MET A 103 -10.44 9.49 -3.21
N GLY A 104 -11.36 9.03 -4.06
CA GLY A 104 -12.42 9.86 -4.64
C GLY A 104 -11.90 10.89 -5.64
N GLN A 105 -10.77 10.62 -6.30
CA GLN A 105 -10.24 11.47 -7.37
C GLN A 105 -11.28 11.63 -8.49
N LYS A 106 -11.46 12.86 -8.96
CA LYS A 106 -12.36 13.17 -10.09
C LYS A 106 -11.60 13.08 -11.41
N GLY A 107 -12.09 12.24 -12.32
CA GLY A 107 -11.51 12.04 -13.63
C GLY A 107 -10.20 11.25 -13.63
N SER A 108 -9.77 10.87 -14.83
CA SER A 108 -8.49 10.19 -15.05
C SER A 108 -7.38 11.23 -15.02
N ARG A 109 -6.27 10.92 -14.36
CA ARG A 109 -5.06 11.76 -14.29
C ARG A 109 -3.79 11.02 -14.69
N MET A 110 -3.93 9.94 -15.48
CA MET A 110 -2.78 9.17 -15.97
C MET A 110 -1.78 10.09 -16.68
N PHE A 111 -0.49 9.95 -16.35
CA PHE A 111 0.61 10.76 -16.90
C PHE A 111 0.51 12.28 -16.71
N THR A 112 -0.47 12.77 -15.96
CA THR A 112 -0.62 14.20 -15.62
C THR A 112 -0.03 14.52 -14.25
N ASP A 113 0.03 13.52 -13.38
CA ASP A 113 0.43 13.65 -11.99
C ASP A 113 1.70 12.83 -11.72
N ASP A 114 2.52 13.25 -10.78
CA ASP A 114 3.83 12.64 -10.49
C ASP A 114 3.74 11.46 -9.50
N LYS A 115 2.53 10.93 -9.25
CA LYS A 115 2.29 9.89 -8.24
C LYS A 115 3.03 8.60 -8.52
N VAL A 116 2.97 8.11 -9.75
CA VAL A 116 3.66 6.87 -10.14
C VAL A 116 5.16 7.09 -10.17
N ASP A 117 5.61 8.25 -10.66
CA ASP A 117 7.01 8.64 -10.61
C ASP A 117 7.55 8.69 -9.18
N ARG A 118 6.78 9.16 -8.20
CA ARG A 118 7.16 9.11 -6.77
C ARG A 118 7.31 7.66 -6.28
N ILE A 119 6.41 6.77 -6.69
CA ILE A 119 6.48 5.34 -6.32
C ILE A 119 7.67 4.65 -6.98
N ASP A 120 7.97 4.99 -8.24
CA ASP A 120 9.04 4.38 -9.04
C ASP A 120 10.42 4.95 -8.73
N LYS A 121 10.58 6.27 -8.55
CA LYS A 121 11.85 6.92 -8.17
C LYS A 121 12.34 6.42 -6.81
N GLU A 122 11.43 6.19 -5.88
CA GLU A 122 11.76 5.54 -4.62
C GLU A 122 12.17 4.07 -4.76
N GLY A 123 11.78 3.42 -5.85
CA GLY A 123 12.22 2.07 -6.20
C GLY A 123 13.60 2.05 -6.86
N ALA A 124 13.93 3.07 -7.67
CA ALA A 124 15.17 3.13 -8.45
C ALA A 124 16.34 3.76 -7.68
N GLU A 125 16.14 4.88 -6.99
CA GLU A 125 17.19 5.59 -6.24
C GLU A 125 17.69 4.78 -5.04
N LYS A 126 16.85 3.88 -4.51
CA LYS A 126 17.16 2.97 -3.38
C LYS A 126 17.69 1.60 -3.80
N LEU A 127 17.90 1.36 -5.10
CA LEU A 127 18.45 0.10 -5.61
C LEU A 127 19.98 0.17 -5.76
N GLU A 128 20.53 1.38 -5.88
CA GLU A 128 21.96 1.64 -6.07
C GLU A 128 22.72 1.82 -4.74
N GLU A 129 22.08 2.44 -3.74
CA GLU A 129 22.54 2.38 -2.36
C GLU A 129 21.68 1.37 -1.60
N ALA A 130 22.31 0.40 -0.93
CA ALA A 130 21.67 -0.48 0.05
C ALA A 130 21.18 0.34 1.26
N THR A 131 20.24 1.24 1.03
CA THR A 131 19.66 2.09 2.04
C THR A 131 18.73 1.27 2.90
N PHE A 132 18.79 1.65 4.16
CA PHE A 132 18.30 0.99 5.34
C PHE A 132 16.79 0.65 5.37
N ASP A 133 16.00 1.04 4.36
CA ASP A 133 14.56 0.83 4.28
C ASP A 133 14.13 0.35 2.91
N GLY A 134 14.01 -0.98 2.78
CA GLY A 134 13.65 -1.72 1.57
C GLY A 134 12.76 -0.98 0.58
N GLY A 135 13.32 -0.71 -0.60
CA GLY A 135 12.69 0.02 -1.69
C GLY A 135 11.35 -0.55 -2.16
N GLN A 136 10.54 0.34 -2.75
CA GLN A 136 9.17 0.15 -3.22
C GLN A 136 8.11 0.04 -2.10
N VAL A 137 7.07 0.88 -2.19
CA VAL A 137 5.89 0.87 -1.30
C VAL A 137 5.24 -0.54 -1.21
N PHE A 138 5.35 -1.32 -2.29
CA PHE A 138 4.84 -2.70 -2.37
C PHE A 138 5.94 -3.78 -2.23
N GLY A 139 7.21 -3.41 -2.22
CA GLY A 139 8.38 -4.29 -2.14
C GLY A 139 9.04 -4.26 -0.77
N ARG A 140 8.32 -4.57 0.31
CA ARG A 140 8.91 -4.54 1.66
C ARG A 140 10.17 -5.41 1.74
N SER A 141 11.37 -4.81 1.82
CA SER A 141 12.58 -5.57 2.16
C SER A 141 12.58 -5.85 3.66
N PHE A 142 12.43 -7.12 4.01
CA PHE A 142 12.52 -7.61 5.39
C PHE A 142 13.96 -7.67 5.93
N ARG A 143 14.96 -7.21 5.14
CA ARG A 143 16.39 -7.33 5.42
C ARG A 143 17.01 -6.01 5.90
N GLN A 144 16.38 -5.32 6.84
CA GLN A 144 16.90 -4.06 7.39
C GLN A 144 17.70 -4.31 8.67
N THR A 145 18.82 -3.61 8.85
CA THR A 145 19.73 -3.81 10.00
C THR A 145 19.04 -3.58 11.35
N VAL A 146 18.10 -2.63 11.47
CA VAL A 146 17.38 -2.42 12.75
C VAL A 146 16.36 -3.53 12.97
N PHE A 147 15.83 -4.20 11.94
CA PHE A 147 15.01 -5.39 12.17
C PHE A 147 15.86 -6.51 12.80
N TYR A 148 17.10 -6.69 12.35
CA TYR A 148 18.03 -7.64 12.96
C TYR A 148 18.41 -7.22 14.39
N LEU A 149 18.79 -5.96 14.62
CA LEU A 149 19.10 -5.45 15.96
C LEU A 149 17.91 -5.58 16.92
N ALA A 150 16.69 -5.26 16.46
CA ALA A 150 15.46 -5.40 17.24
C ALA A 150 15.10 -6.87 17.52
N SER A 151 15.52 -7.80 16.65
CA SER A 151 15.34 -9.24 16.89
C SER A 151 16.35 -9.82 17.87
N ILE A 152 17.59 -9.30 17.88
CA ILE A 152 18.65 -9.75 18.80
C ILE A 152 18.45 -9.16 20.21
N PHE A 153 17.99 -7.91 20.30
CA PHE A 153 17.82 -7.18 21.57
C PHE A 153 16.35 -6.79 21.80
N PRO A 154 15.50 -7.71 22.28
CA PRO A 154 14.07 -7.45 22.45
C PRO A 154 13.75 -6.34 23.46
N GLY A 155 14.61 -6.10 24.46
CA GLY A 155 14.43 -5.03 25.44
C GLY A 155 14.53 -3.60 24.87
N ILE A 156 15.31 -3.42 23.80
CA ILE A 156 15.52 -2.10 23.16
C ILE A 156 14.58 -1.91 21.96
N ARG A 157 13.81 -2.94 21.60
CA ARG A 157 12.91 -2.95 20.43
C ARG A 157 11.99 -1.74 20.36
N LEU A 158 11.38 -1.33 21.47
CA LEU A 158 10.46 -0.18 21.52
C LEU A 158 11.19 1.14 21.24
N TYR A 159 12.41 1.29 21.75
CA TYR A 159 13.24 2.47 21.53
C TYR A 159 13.75 2.52 20.08
N LEU A 160 14.25 1.39 19.56
CA LEU A 160 14.63 1.24 18.15
C LEU A 160 13.45 1.56 17.22
N ARG A 161 12.24 1.15 17.58
CA ARG A 161 11.02 1.52 16.87
C ARG A 161 10.77 3.01 16.88
N GLN A 162 10.87 3.68 18.03
CA GLN A 162 10.66 5.13 18.12
C GLN A 162 11.68 5.89 17.27
N ILE A 163 12.96 5.51 17.33
CA ILE A 163 14.01 6.09 16.48
C ILE A 163 13.71 5.83 15.01
N PHE A 164 13.36 4.59 14.65
CA PHE A 164 13.04 4.22 13.28
C PHE A 164 11.92 5.10 12.72
N MET A 165 10.84 5.30 13.49
CA MET A 165 9.72 6.15 13.09
C MET A 165 10.09 7.65 13.07
N ALA A 166 10.88 8.14 14.03
CA ALA A 166 11.32 9.55 14.06
C ALA A 166 12.29 9.87 12.90
N SER A 167 13.11 8.90 12.52
CA SER A 167 14.06 9.01 11.40
C SER A 167 13.40 8.97 10.02
N SER A 168 12.08 8.77 9.94
CA SER A 168 11.38 8.66 8.65
C SER A 168 11.51 9.91 7.78
N LYS A 169 11.57 11.10 8.41
CA LYS A 169 11.77 12.40 7.71
C LYS A 169 13.17 12.53 7.11
N LEU A 170 14.20 12.01 7.81
CA LEU A 170 15.59 11.99 7.34
C LEU A 170 15.79 10.96 6.21
N ARG A 171 14.98 9.91 6.19
CA ARG A 171 15.06 8.84 5.18
C ARG A 171 14.33 9.17 3.86
N GLN A 172 13.75 10.37 3.78
CA GLN A 172 13.05 10.86 2.59
C GLN A 172 12.07 9.83 2.00
N SER A 173 11.39 9.07 2.88
CA SER A 173 10.35 8.12 2.46
C SER A 173 9.05 8.87 2.17
N SER A 174 8.38 8.57 1.06
CA SER A 174 7.06 9.09 0.70
C SER A 174 5.95 8.48 1.54
N VAL A 175 6.17 7.29 2.09
CA VAL A 175 5.15 6.51 2.81
C VAL A 175 4.51 7.31 3.95
N PRO A 176 5.25 7.98 4.85
CA PRO A 176 4.67 8.89 5.84
C PRO A 176 3.83 10.02 5.22
N GLY A 177 4.29 10.63 4.13
CA GLY A 177 3.55 11.70 3.45
C GLY A 177 2.25 11.20 2.80
N ILE A 178 2.26 9.98 2.26
CA ILE A 178 1.05 9.31 1.74
C ILE A 178 0.07 9.07 2.88
N PHE A 179 0.54 8.57 4.03
CA PHE A 179 -0.32 8.37 5.21
C PHE A 179 -0.91 9.70 5.70
N GLU A 180 -0.12 10.77 5.75
CA GLU A 180 -0.58 12.11 6.13
C GLU A 180 -1.69 12.60 5.19
N GLN A 181 -1.50 12.51 3.87
CA GLN A 181 -2.54 12.83 2.89
C GLN A 181 -3.81 11.99 3.06
N ILE A 182 -3.66 10.69 3.37
CA ILE A 182 -4.81 9.81 3.65
C ILE A 182 -5.55 10.28 4.90
N TYR A 183 -4.84 10.60 5.98
CA TYR A 183 -5.45 11.06 7.23
C TYR A 183 -6.15 12.40 7.05
N GLU A 184 -5.52 13.38 6.39
CA GLU A 184 -6.12 14.67 6.05
C GLU A 184 -7.40 14.49 5.23
N THR A 185 -7.35 13.63 4.19
CA THR A 185 -8.52 13.33 3.35
C THR A 185 -9.66 12.70 4.15
N ILE A 186 -9.34 11.83 5.11
CA ILE A 186 -10.34 11.21 6.00
C ILE A 186 -10.95 12.26 6.91
N ASP A 187 -10.14 13.09 7.57
CA ASP A 187 -10.59 14.13 8.50
C ASP A 187 -11.49 15.15 7.80
N ASP A 188 -11.14 15.57 6.59
CA ASP A 188 -11.97 16.47 5.77
C ASP A 188 -13.32 15.85 5.41
N ARG A 189 -13.37 14.54 5.18
CA ARG A 189 -14.63 13.82 4.92
C ARG A 189 -15.47 13.67 6.18
N ILE A 190 -14.84 13.47 7.34
CA ILE A 190 -15.53 13.42 8.63
C ILE A 190 -16.16 14.79 8.93
N LYS A 191 -15.44 15.90 8.69
CA LYS A 191 -15.96 17.27 8.89
C LYS A 191 -17.13 17.63 7.98
N LYS A 192 -17.20 17.06 6.77
CA LYS A 192 -18.27 17.31 5.79
C LYS A 192 -19.54 16.48 6.02
N ARG A 193 -19.51 15.54 6.96
CA ARG A 193 -20.62 14.62 7.25
C ARG A 193 -21.42 15.11 8.45
#